data_AF-A0A9E5W4Q5-F1
#
_entry.id   AF-A0A9E5W4Q5-F1
#
_cell.length_a   1.000
_cell.length_b   1.000
_cell.length_c   1.000
_cell.angle_alpha   90.00
_cell.angle_beta   90.00
_cell.angle_gamma   90.00
#
_symmetry.space_group_name_H-M   'P 1'
#
loop_
_entity.id
_entity.type
_entity.pdbx_description
1 polymer ?
#
loop_
_entity_poly.entity_id
_entity_poly.type
_entity_poly.pdbx_seq_one_letter_code
_entity_poly.pdbx_strand_id
1 'polypeptide(L)'
;ACRRNIPGLADAFFKLSGLSRLFPRSRRMARYNLTYLPADRVAIVDAVSGSFLMTRREVVNKIGLLDERFFMYGEDLDWCWRSVRAGYQNYYVPDTSIVHCHGGSSKKRPLRSAYHFYEAMYLFYDKHFAPRWARPLVWLAAMAMFFLGLPKMIWRSRVRRAAAAQGRTIRK
;
A
#
# COMPACT_ATOMS: atom_id res chain seq x y z
N ALA A 1 -0.36 -6.11 3.46
CA ALA A 1 0.63 -7.00 2.84
C ALA A 1 2.01 -6.47 3.19
N CYS A 2 2.92 -7.36 3.62
CA CYS A 2 4.25 -6.99 4.09
C CYS A 2 5.16 -6.54 2.95
N ARG A 3 5.06 -7.14 1.77
CA ARG A 3 5.84 -6.81 0.57
C ARG A 3 5.01 -6.12 -0.49
N ARG A 4 5.61 -5.15 -1.20
CA ARG A 4 4.97 -4.37 -2.26
C ARG A 4 5.97 -3.97 -3.34
N ASN A 5 5.47 -3.81 -4.55
CA ASN A 5 6.14 -3.03 -5.58
C ASN A 5 5.68 -1.57 -5.56
N ILE A 6 6.48 -0.69 -6.17
CA ILE A 6 6.05 0.68 -6.41
C ILE A 6 4.77 0.67 -7.25
N PRO A 7 3.70 1.35 -6.80
CA PRO A 7 2.46 1.39 -7.58
C PRO A 7 2.73 2.00 -8.95
N GLY A 8 2.34 1.28 -10.01
CA GLY A 8 2.13 1.84 -11.34
C GLY A 8 0.64 1.93 -11.69
N LEU A 9 0.32 2.56 -12.82
CA LEU A 9 -1.06 2.67 -13.31
C LEU A 9 -1.71 1.30 -13.53
N ALA A 10 -0.97 0.35 -14.10
CA ALA A 10 -1.44 -1.03 -14.30
C ALA A 10 -1.74 -1.73 -12.95
N ASP A 11 -0.90 -1.51 -11.94
CA ASP A 11 -1.12 -2.06 -10.60
C ASP A 11 -2.39 -1.52 -9.96
N ALA A 12 -2.61 -0.21 -10.09
CA ALA A 12 -3.83 0.44 -9.61
C ALA A 12 -5.07 -0.14 -10.31
N PHE A 13 -5.03 -0.29 -11.64
CA PHE A 13 -6.10 -0.89 -12.42
C PHE A 13 -6.42 -2.32 -11.96
N PHE A 14 -5.43 -3.21 -11.87
CA PHE A 14 -5.64 -4.60 -11.46
C PHE A 14 -6.16 -4.70 -10.02
N LYS A 15 -5.75 -3.78 -9.15
CA LYS A 15 -6.18 -3.76 -7.75
C LYS A 15 -7.60 -3.22 -7.57
N LEU A 16 -7.98 -2.18 -8.31
CA LEU A 16 -9.31 -1.57 -8.27
C LEU A 16 -10.35 -2.49 -8.88
N SER A 17 -10.09 -3.01 -10.09
CA SER A 17 -10.93 -4.02 -10.76
C SER A 17 -11.10 -5.29 -9.94
N GLY A 18 -10.12 -5.63 -9.09
CA GLY A 18 -10.11 -6.86 -8.30
C GLY A 18 -9.48 -8.05 -9.03
N LEU A 19 -9.01 -7.85 -10.27
CA LEU A 19 -8.25 -8.83 -11.04
C LEU A 19 -7.02 -9.35 -10.29
N SER A 20 -6.36 -8.50 -9.50
CA SER A 20 -5.21 -8.92 -8.67
C SER A 20 -5.60 -9.98 -7.62
N ARG A 21 -6.88 -10.03 -7.22
CA ARG A 21 -7.40 -11.01 -6.25
C ARG A 21 -7.87 -12.29 -6.94
N LEU A 22 -8.41 -12.16 -8.15
CA LEU A 22 -8.86 -13.30 -8.96
C LEU A 22 -7.66 -14.09 -9.51
N PHE A 23 -6.57 -13.41 -9.84
CA PHE A 23 -5.38 -14.01 -10.43
C PHE A 23 -4.12 -13.79 -9.57
N PRO A 24 -4.07 -14.33 -8.34
CA PRO A 24 -3.00 -14.04 -7.37
C PRO A 24 -1.62 -14.61 -7.78
N ARG A 25 -1.59 -15.60 -8.66
CA ARG A 25 -0.35 -16.21 -9.19
C ARG A 25 0.19 -15.49 -10.44
N SER A 26 -0.55 -14.55 -11.01
CA SER A 26 -0.12 -13.82 -12.21
C SER A 26 0.94 -12.77 -11.87
N ARG A 27 2.11 -12.87 -12.52
CA ARG A 27 3.20 -11.89 -12.35
C ARG A 27 2.81 -10.47 -12.77
N ARG A 28 1.90 -10.33 -13.74
CA ARG A 28 1.41 -9.03 -14.22
C ARG A 28 0.32 -8.47 -13.31
N MET A 29 -0.68 -9.29 -12.97
CA MET A 29 -1.91 -8.81 -12.33
C MET A 29 -1.79 -8.73 -10.80
N ALA A 30 -0.88 -9.52 -10.22
CA ALA A 30 -0.65 -9.59 -8.78
C ALA A 30 0.66 -8.89 -8.35
N ARG A 31 1.24 -8.08 -9.25
CA ARG A 31 2.52 -7.39 -9.08
C ARG A 31 2.56 -6.49 -7.85
N TYR A 32 1.54 -5.68 -7.64
CA TYR A 32 1.50 -4.74 -6.51
C TYR A 32 1.81 -5.37 -5.13
N ASN A 33 1.26 -6.55 -4.84
CA ASN A 33 1.46 -7.24 -3.55
C ASN A 33 2.43 -8.44 -3.67
N LEU A 34 2.99 -8.68 -4.85
CA LEU A 34 3.88 -9.80 -5.15
C LEU A 34 3.33 -11.16 -4.66
N THR A 35 2.03 -11.42 -4.84
CA THR A 35 1.39 -12.65 -4.33
C THR A 35 1.77 -13.90 -5.10
N TYR A 36 2.40 -13.74 -6.26
CA TYR A 36 2.97 -14.85 -7.04
C TYR A 36 4.30 -15.35 -6.46
N LEU A 37 4.94 -14.60 -5.56
CA LEU A 37 6.15 -15.06 -4.89
C LEU A 37 5.80 -16.01 -3.74
N PRO A 38 6.60 -17.05 -3.50
CA PRO A 38 6.48 -17.86 -2.28
C PRO A 38 6.60 -16.98 -1.02
N ALA A 39 5.78 -17.24 -0.01
CA ALA A 39 5.75 -16.45 1.23
C ALA A 39 6.86 -16.85 2.22
N ASP A 40 7.42 -18.03 2.04
CA ASP A 40 8.46 -18.69 2.82
C ASP A 40 9.87 -18.48 2.26
N ARG A 41 10.03 -17.58 1.27
CA ARG A 41 11.34 -17.27 0.69
C ARG A 41 11.70 -15.81 0.78
N VAL A 42 13.00 -15.58 0.99
CA VAL A 42 13.61 -14.25 0.86
C VAL A 42 13.41 -13.75 -0.57
N ALA A 43 13.03 -12.48 -0.70
CA ALA A 43 12.84 -11.85 -2.00
C ALA A 43 13.25 -10.38 -1.98
N ILE A 44 13.84 -9.91 -3.08
CA ILE A 44 14.05 -8.47 -3.32
C ILE A 44 12.70 -7.86 -3.67
N VAL A 45 12.37 -6.74 -3.03
CA VAL A 45 11.09 -6.04 -3.19
C VAL A 45 11.34 -4.54 -3.23
N ASP A 46 10.43 -3.76 -3.81
CA ASP A 46 10.62 -2.30 -3.82
C ASP A 46 10.34 -1.71 -2.44
N ALA A 47 9.35 -2.24 -1.72
CA ALA A 47 8.98 -1.76 -0.40
C ALA A 47 8.48 -2.87 0.53
N VAL A 48 8.79 -2.71 1.81
CA VAL A 48 8.25 -3.49 2.91
C VAL A 48 7.35 -2.63 3.80
N SER A 49 6.46 -3.26 4.57
CA SER A 49 5.56 -2.55 5.47
C SER A 49 6.31 -2.01 6.67
N GLY A 50 6.04 -0.76 7.04
CA GLY A 50 6.59 -0.11 8.24
C GLY A 50 6.16 -0.73 9.57
N SER A 51 5.33 -1.80 9.56
CA SER A 51 4.99 -2.55 10.77
C SER A 51 6.20 -3.22 11.41
N PHE A 52 7.19 -3.59 10.60
CA PHE A 52 8.49 -4.09 11.04
C PHE A 52 9.49 -3.87 9.92
N LEU A 53 10.41 -2.92 10.14
CA LEU A 53 11.47 -2.56 9.21
C LEU A 53 12.76 -2.45 9.99
N MET A 54 13.78 -3.17 9.54
CA MET A 54 15.13 -3.09 10.08
C MET A 54 16.05 -2.53 9.01
N THR A 55 16.93 -1.61 9.39
CA THR A 55 17.88 -0.98 8.47
C THR A 55 19.21 -0.68 9.16
N ARG A 56 20.26 -0.54 8.37
CA ARG A 56 21.57 -0.08 8.86
C ARG A 56 21.50 1.41 9.17
N ARG A 57 22.22 1.84 10.21
CA ARG A 57 22.32 3.26 10.58
C ARG A 57 22.83 4.13 9.42
N GLU A 58 23.76 3.60 8.62
CA GLU A 58 24.28 4.31 7.44
C GLU A 58 23.20 4.66 6.40
N VAL A 59 22.17 3.83 6.25
CA VAL A 59 21.06 4.10 5.33
C VAL A 59 20.28 5.30 5.84
N VAL A 60 19.97 5.33 7.14
CA VAL A 60 19.27 6.45 7.79
C VAL A 60 20.08 7.73 7.67
N ASN A 61 21.39 7.68 7.91
CA ASN A 61 22.27 8.84 7.75
C ASN A 61 22.29 9.36 6.30
N LYS A 62 22.18 8.47 5.32
CA LYS A 62 22.22 8.82 3.89
C LYS A 62 20.89 9.38 3.37
N ILE A 63 19.76 8.79 3.76
CA ILE A 63 18.45 9.14 3.16
C ILE A 63 17.51 9.89 4.10
N GLY A 64 17.87 10.02 5.37
CA GLY A 64 17.07 10.64 6.42
C GLY A 64 15.98 9.75 7.01
N LEU A 65 15.17 10.35 7.88
CA LEU A 65 14.03 9.71 8.54
C LEU A 65 12.79 9.63 7.61
N LEU A 66 11.67 9.14 8.16
CA LEU A 66 10.36 9.18 7.51
C LEU A 66 9.94 10.63 7.23
N ASP A 67 9.20 10.82 6.14
CA ASP A 67 8.72 12.13 5.74
C ASP A 67 7.37 12.42 6.42
N GLU A 68 7.35 13.40 7.31
CA GLU A 68 6.18 13.73 8.16
C GLU A 68 4.97 14.24 7.37
N ARG A 69 5.13 14.59 6.09
CA ARG A 69 4.00 14.90 5.20
C ARG A 69 3.08 13.70 5.00
N PHE A 70 3.60 12.48 5.17
CA PHE A 70 2.80 11.27 5.14
C PHE A 70 2.25 10.97 6.54
N PHE A 71 0.99 11.32 6.77
CA PHE A 71 0.32 10.98 8.03
C PHE A 71 0.14 9.46 8.21
N MET A 72 -0.24 8.74 7.13
CA MET A 72 -0.48 7.28 7.16
C MET A 72 -0.47 6.66 5.74
N TYR A 73 0.00 5.42 5.62
CA TYR A 73 -0.02 4.52 4.44
C TYR A 73 1.03 4.72 3.35
N GLY A 74 1.86 5.77 3.42
CA GLY A 74 2.83 6.10 2.37
C GLY A 74 4.22 6.42 2.88
N GLU A 75 4.39 6.61 4.18
CA GLU A 75 5.65 6.92 4.84
C GLU A 75 6.67 5.79 4.64
N ASP A 76 6.24 4.54 4.77
CA ASP A 76 7.06 3.35 4.59
C ASP A 76 7.44 3.12 3.12
N LEU A 77 6.46 3.31 2.22
CA LEU A 77 6.67 3.25 0.76
C LEU A 77 7.66 4.31 0.28
N ASP A 78 7.49 5.55 0.73
CA ASP A 78 8.41 6.66 0.41
C ASP A 78 9.83 6.37 0.88
N TRP A 79 9.98 5.91 2.13
CA TRP A 79 11.29 5.64 2.71
C TRP A 79 11.99 4.47 2.01
N CYS A 80 11.26 3.38 1.74
CA CYS A 80 11.77 2.25 0.97
C CYS A 80 12.21 2.67 -0.44
N TRP A 81 11.43 3.52 -1.11
CA TRP A 81 11.77 4.02 -2.44
C TRP A 81 13.01 4.92 -2.42
N ARG A 82 13.15 5.80 -1.42
CA ARG A 82 14.38 6.59 -1.21
C ARG A 82 15.60 5.71 -0.98
N SER A 83 15.46 4.61 -0.22
CA SER A 83 16.51 3.62 0.01
C SER A 83 16.99 3.01 -1.32
N VAL A 84 16.05 2.57 -2.17
CA VAL A 84 16.37 2.03 -3.52
C VAL A 84 17.05 3.08 -4.40
N ARG A 85 16.54 4.31 -4.42
CA ARG A 85 17.15 5.41 -5.18
C ARG A 85 18.55 5.81 -4.70
N ALA A 86 18.89 5.51 -3.45
CA ALA A 86 20.22 5.73 -2.89
C ALA A 86 21.20 4.57 -3.14
N GLY A 87 20.78 3.55 -3.89
CA GLY A 87 21.59 2.39 -4.29
C GLY A 87 21.48 1.18 -3.37
N TYR A 88 20.58 1.20 -2.37
CA TYR A 88 20.35 0.06 -1.49
C TYR A 88 19.29 -0.88 -2.06
N GLN A 89 19.19 -2.08 -1.48
CA GLN A 89 18.18 -3.08 -1.85
C GLN A 89 17.32 -3.40 -0.63
N ASN A 90 16.01 -3.50 -0.83
CA ASN A 90 15.09 -3.90 0.22
C ASN A 90 14.77 -5.38 0.07
N TYR A 91 14.78 -6.09 1.20
CA TYR A 91 14.55 -7.53 1.27
C TYR A 91 13.31 -7.82 2.11
N TYR A 92 12.45 -8.68 1.58
CA TYR A 92 11.46 -9.40 2.38
C TYR A 92 12.14 -10.63 2.99
N VAL A 93 12.14 -10.73 4.32
CA VAL A 93 12.75 -11.84 5.07
C VAL A 93 11.66 -12.56 5.87
N PRO A 94 11.31 -13.81 5.51
CA PRO A 94 10.22 -14.54 6.16
C PRO A 94 10.63 -15.27 7.44
N ASP A 95 11.92 -15.40 7.70
CA ASP A 95 12.49 -16.17 8.83
C ASP A 95 12.11 -15.57 10.20
N THR A 96 11.73 -14.30 10.22
CA THR A 96 11.20 -13.61 11.39
C THR A 96 9.80 -13.10 11.11
N SER A 97 8.93 -13.15 12.12
CA SER A 97 7.56 -12.70 12.00
C SER A 97 7.12 -11.92 13.22
N ILE A 98 6.26 -10.94 12.98
CA ILE A 98 5.59 -10.18 14.03
C ILE A 98 4.08 -10.26 13.82
N VAL A 99 3.32 -10.18 14.91
CA VAL A 99 1.86 -10.11 14.83
C VAL A 99 1.44 -8.66 14.65
N HIS A 100 0.97 -8.31 13.46
CA HIS A 100 0.42 -6.99 13.18
C HIS A 100 -1.11 -6.99 13.27
N CYS A 101 -1.66 -6.41 14.33
CA CYS A 101 -3.11 -6.27 14.56
C CYS A 101 -3.76 -5.29 13.57
N HIS A 102 -4.04 -5.78 12.35
CA HIS A 102 -4.44 -4.91 11.25
C HIS A 102 -5.84 -4.29 11.44
N GLY A 103 -5.92 -2.98 11.23
CA GLY A 103 -7.17 -2.24 11.11
C GLY A 103 -7.82 -1.85 12.44
N GLY A 104 -7.07 -1.78 13.56
CA GLY A 104 -7.57 -1.24 14.82
C GLY A 104 -8.19 0.15 14.65
N SER A 105 -7.52 1.04 13.92
CA SER A 105 -8.00 2.40 13.61
C SER A 105 -8.88 2.45 12.34
N SER A 106 -8.48 1.72 11.28
CA SER A 106 -9.11 1.84 9.97
C SER A 106 -10.50 1.20 9.86
N LYS A 107 -10.80 0.19 10.69
CA LYS A 107 -12.12 -0.45 10.68
C LYS A 107 -13.23 0.48 11.20
N LYS A 108 -12.88 1.43 12.07
CA LYS A 108 -13.83 2.37 12.69
C LYS A 108 -14.20 3.54 11.75
N ARG A 109 -13.29 3.94 10.84
CA ARG A 109 -13.48 5.11 9.95
C ARG A 109 -13.02 4.83 8.50
N PRO A 110 -13.75 4.00 7.74
CA PRO A 110 -13.31 3.53 6.42
C PRO A 110 -13.13 4.66 5.40
N LEU A 111 -14.01 5.68 5.40
CA LEU A 111 -13.90 6.85 4.51
C LEU A 111 -12.63 7.65 4.79
N ARG A 112 -12.32 7.92 6.06
CA ARG A 112 -11.12 8.65 6.48
C ARG A 112 -9.85 7.88 6.14
N SER A 113 -9.86 6.56 6.32
CA SER A 113 -8.74 5.71 5.91
C SER A 113 -8.54 5.69 4.40
N ALA A 114 -9.63 5.66 3.62
CA ALA A 114 -9.52 5.77 2.17
C ALA A 114 -8.93 7.12 1.78
N TYR A 115 -9.43 8.23 2.35
CA TYR A 115 -8.89 9.57 2.09
C TYR A 115 -7.38 9.64 2.31
N HIS A 116 -6.90 9.26 3.50
CA HIS A 116 -5.45 9.28 3.80
C HIS A 116 -4.64 8.34 2.89
N PHE A 117 -5.22 7.22 2.45
CA PHE A 117 -4.57 6.34 1.49
C PHE A 117 -4.35 7.03 0.14
N TYR A 118 -5.37 7.70 -0.42
CA TYR A 118 -5.22 8.38 -1.71
C TYR A 118 -4.41 9.68 -1.60
N GLU A 119 -4.51 10.39 -0.48
CA GLU A 119 -3.63 11.51 -0.13
C GLU A 119 -2.16 11.07 -0.12
N ALA A 120 -1.84 9.96 0.56
CA ALA A 120 -0.49 9.39 0.56
C ALA A 120 -0.03 8.98 -0.84
N MET A 121 -0.89 8.39 -1.68
CA MET A 121 -0.54 8.08 -3.06
C MET A 121 -0.28 9.35 -3.89
N TYR A 122 -1.10 10.39 -3.74
CA TYR A 122 -0.87 11.68 -4.37
C TYR A 122 0.50 12.27 -3.97
N LEU A 123 0.79 12.35 -2.67
CA LEU A 123 2.06 12.87 -2.16
C LEU A 123 3.26 12.05 -2.68
N PHE A 124 3.14 10.73 -2.73
CA PHE A 124 4.18 9.85 -3.25
C PHE A 124 4.45 10.11 -4.73
N TYR A 125 3.39 10.21 -5.55
CA TYR A 125 3.56 10.50 -6.98
C TYR A 125 4.07 11.92 -7.25
N ASP A 126 3.57 12.92 -6.52
CA ASP A 126 4.06 14.29 -6.59
C ASP A 126 5.56 14.37 -6.28
N LYS A 127 5.99 13.69 -5.22
CA LYS A 127 7.38 13.71 -4.76
C LYS A 127 8.37 13.03 -5.72
N HIS A 128 7.96 11.95 -6.39
CA HIS A 128 8.90 11.07 -7.10
C HIS A 128 8.75 11.03 -8.62
N PHE A 129 7.57 11.35 -9.16
CA PHE A 129 7.26 11.12 -10.58
C PHE A 129 6.66 12.34 -11.30
N ALA A 130 5.99 13.24 -10.59
CA ALA A 130 5.27 14.35 -11.22
C ALA A 130 6.17 15.56 -11.49
N PRO A 131 6.38 15.97 -12.75
CA PRO A 131 6.88 17.31 -13.02
C PRO A 131 5.83 18.35 -12.56
N ARG A 132 6.28 19.59 -12.25
CA ARG A 132 5.41 20.63 -11.66
C ARG A 132 4.10 20.87 -12.42
N TRP A 133 4.12 20.77 -13.75
CA TRP A 133 2.94 20.96 -14.59
C TRP A 133 1.93 19.80 -14.52
N ALA A 134 2.37 18.59 -14.18
CA ALA A 134 1.51 17.40 -14.11
C ALA A 134 0.82 17.23 -12.75
N ARG A 135 1.15 18.06 -11.75
CA ARG A 135 0.59 17.99 -10.40
C ARG A 135 -0.95 18.00 -10.37
N PRO A 136 -1.65 18.88 -11.11
CA PRO A 136 -3.10 18.87 -11.15
C PRO A 136 -3.65 17.55 -11.71
N LEU A 137 -2.99 16.96 -12.71
CA LEU A 137 -3.40 15.68 -13.30
C LEU A 137 -3.24 14.52 -12.32
N VAL A 138 -2.14 14.48 -11.58
CA VAL A 138 -1.91 13.46 -10.54
C VAL A 138 -2.93 13.59 -9.41
N TRP A 139 -3.26 14.82 -9.02
CA TRP A 139 -4.29 15.09 -8.01
C TRP A 139 -5.68 14.64 -8.49
N LEU A 140 -6.05 14.98 -9.73
CA LEU A 140 -7.31 14.54 -10.34
C LEU A 140 -7.38 13.01 -10.45
N ALA A 141 -6.28 12.34 -10.80
CA ALA A 141 -6.22 10.88 -10.85
C ALA A 141 -6.42 10.26 -9.45
N ALA A 142 -5.80 10.81 -8.41
CA ALA A 142 -6.00 10.36 -7.03
C ALA A 142 -7.46 10.53 -6.58
N MET A 143 -8.08 11.67 -6.90
CA MET A 143 -9.49 11.93 -6.64
C MET A 143 -10.40 10.95 -7.40
N ALA A 144 -10.17 10.76 -8.70
CA ALA A 144 -10.94 9.82 -9.52
C ALA A 144 -10.87 8.39 -8.94
N MET A 145 -9.70 7.93 -8.53
CA MET A 145 -9.54 6.62 -7.91
C MET A 145 -10.24 6.52 -6.54
N PHE A 146 -10.27 7.59 -5.75
CA PHE A 146 -11.03 7.65 -4.49
C PHE A 146 -12.53 7.46 -4.74
N PHE A 147 -13.09 8.22 -5.67
CA PHE A 147 -14.52 8.14 -6.00
C PHE A 147 -14.89 6.80 -6.63
N LEU A 148 -14.04 6.24 -7.51
CA LEU A 148 -14.25 4.90 -8.08
C LEU A 148 -14.23 3.79 -7.01
N GLY A 149 -13.47 3.98 -5.93
CA GLY A 149 -13.43 3.05 -4.79
C GLY A 149 -14.65 3.13 -3.85
N LEU A 150 -15.42 4.22 -3.90
CA LEU A 150 -16.50 4.53 -2.98
C LEU A 150 -17.65 3.50 -3.01
N PRO A 151 -18.20 3.11 -4.18
CA PRO A 151 -19.30 2.14 -4.25
C PRO A 151 -18.92 0.80 -3.63
N LYS A 152 -17.72 0.29 -3.94
CA LYS A 152 -17.17 -0.96 -3.40
C LYS A 152 -16.99 -0.88 -1.88
N MET A 153 -16.60 0.27 -1.35
CA MET A 153 -16.47 0.51 0.09
C MET A 153 -17.83 0.57 0.79
N ILE A 154 -18.81 1.28 0.21
CA ILE A 154 -20.18 1.36 0.73
C ILE A 154 -20.80 -0.04 0.76
N TRP A 155 -20.71 -0.80 -0.34
CA TRP A 155 -21.20 -2.17 -0.41
C TRP A 155 -20.57 -3.06 0.66
N ARG A 156 -19.24 -3.03 0.81
CA ARG A 156 -18.54 -3.77 1.88
C ARG A 156 -18.95 -3.37 3.28
N SER A 157 -19.21 -2.08 3.51
CA SER A 157 -19.69 -1.59 4.81
C SER A 157 -21.10 -2.11 5.12
N ARG A 158 -21.99 -2.16 4.11
CA ARG A 158 -23.34 -2.71 4.24
C ARG A 158 -23.31 -4.22 4.52
N VAL A 159 -22.55 -4.99 3.73
CA VAL A 159 -22.40 -6.44 3.92
C VAL A 159 -21.85 -6.77 5.32
N ARG A 160 -20.85 -6.01 5.81
CA ARG A 160 -20.31 -6.20 7.16
C ARG A 160 -21.31 -5.89 8.26
N ARG A 161 -22.09 -4.81 8.12
CA ARG A 161 -23.15 -4.48 9.09
C ARG A 161 -24.23 -5.55 9.11
N ALA A 162 -24.65 -6.04 7.94
CA ALA A 162 -25.63 -7.11 7.83
C ALA A 162 -25.14 -8.42 8.47
N ALA A 163 -23.88 -8.82 8.24
CA ALA A 163 -23.32 -10.02 8.86
C ALA A 163 -23.13 -9.88 10.38
N ALA A 164 -22.71 -8.70 10.86
CA ALA A 164 -22.59 -8.42 12.28
C ALA A 164 -23.95 -8.45 13.00
N ALA A 165 -25.02 -7.95 12.36
CA ALA A 165 -26.38 -8.03 12.87
C ALA A 165 -26.92 -9.47 12.95
N GLN A 166 -26.36 -10.40 12.16
CA GLN A 166 -26.71 -11.82 12.15
C GLN A 166 -25.79 -12.68 13.04
N GLY A 167 -24.93 -12.08 13.87
CA GLY A 167 -23.98 -12.81 14.73
C GLY A 167 -22.89 -13.58 13.97
N ARG A 168 -22.81 -13.44 12.64
CA ARG A 168 -21.81 -14.14 11.82
C ARG A 168 -20.54 -13.29 11.71
N THR A 169 -19.45 -13.75 12.31
CA THR A 169 -18.13 -13.19 12.03
C THR A 169 -17.70 -13.58 10.61
N ILE A 170 -17.63 -12.61 9.71
CA ILE A 170 -17.03 -12.81 8.38
C ILE A 170 -15.54 -13.10 8.58
N ARG A 171 -15.13 -14.38 8.54
CA ARG A 171 -13.72 -14.76 8.37
C ARG A 171 -13.24 -14.33 6.97
N LYS A 172 -12.06 -13.70 6.94
CA LYS A 172 -11.46 -13.11 5.74
C LYS A 172 -10.67 -14.12 4.93
#